data_AF-A0A7C7KT31-F1
#
_entry.id   AF-A0A7C7KT31-F1
#
_cell.length_a   1.000
_cell.length_b   1.000
_cell.length_c   1.000
_cell.angle_alpha   90.00
_cell.angle_beta   90.00
_cell.angle_gamma   90.00
#
_symmetry.space_group_name_H-M   'P 1'
#
loop_
_entity.id
_entity.type
_entity.pdbx_description
1 polymer ?
#
loop_
_entity_poly.entity_id
_entity_poly.type
_entity_poly.pdbx_seq_one_letter_code
_entity_poly.pdbx_strand_id
1 'polypeptide(L)'
;MCPAVTTARQSCPIPDIFEGAVKFANLNKLSSHYHQFHPYGATGVVVISESHLSFHTWPEHKYAAIDVYTCGSHEAAFKAFDYIVKKLKPKKIEKQIHYRGVIDDNQKVCFAKEKQKENIAEFEIVQ
;
A
#
# COMPACT_ATOMS: atom_id res chain seq x y z
N MET A 1 -11.69 -11.78 -3.53
CA MET A 1 -12.28 -11.70 -2.17
C MET A 1 -11.50 -12.68 -1.31
N CYS A 2 -10.78 -12.21 -0.29
CA CYS A 2 -10.30 -13.11 0.77
C CYS A 2 -11.54 -13.71 1.45
N PRO A 3 -11.69 -15.05 1.50
CA PRO A 3 -12.81 -15.66 2.20
C PRO A 3 -12.67 -15.38 3.70
N ALA A 4 -13.81 -15.15 4.35
CA ALA A 4 -13.88 -15.06 5.79
C ALA A 4 -13.32 -16.35 6.42
N VAL A 5 -12.42 -16.16 7.38
CA VAL A 5 -11.61 -17.19 8.04
C VAL A 5 -12.51 -18.15 8.83
N THR A 6 -12.42 -19.46 8.58
CA THR A 6 -13.13 -20.47 9.40
C THR A 6 -12.29 -21.72 9.73
N THR A 7 -11.01 -21.81 9.36
CA THR A 7 -10.20 -22.98 9.73
C THR A 7 -8.74 -22.62 9.95
N ALA A 8 -8.17 -23.14 11.05
CA ALA A 8 -6.93 -22.76 11.71
C ALA A 8 -5.60 -22.89 10.91
N ARG A 9 -5.59 -22.95 9.57
CA ARG A 9 -4.36 -23.03 8.75
C ARG A 9 -4.54 -22.50 7.33
N GLN A 10 -5.07 -21.28 7.17
CA GLN A 10 -4.95 -20.57 5.90
C GLN A 10 -4.45 -19.17 6.20
N SER A 11 -3.15 -18.95 5.92
CA SER A 11 -2.56 -17.63 5.95
C SER A 11 -3.41 -16.69 5.10
N CYS A 12 -3.71 -15.51 5.61
CA CYS A 12 -4.22 -14.43 4.77
C CYS A 12 -3.25 -14.31 3.58
N PRO A 13 -3.71 -14.35 2.31
CA PRO A 13 -2.80 -14.27 1.17
C PRO A 13 -2.18 -12.87 1.02
N ILE A 14 -2.58 -11.89 1.83
CA ILE A 14 -2.13 -10.51 1.72
C ILE A 14 -0.63 -10.38 2.02
N PRO A 15 -0.07 -10.88 3.14
CA PRO A 15 1.37 -10.97 3.33
C PRO A 15 2.13 -11.50 2.10
N ASP A 16 1.69 -12.62 1.52
CA ASP A 16 2.34 -13.22 0.34
C ASP A 16 2.25 -12.32 -0.91
N ILE A 17 1.15 -11.59 -1.06
CA ILE A 17 0.98 -10.60 -2.13
C ILE A 17 1.97 -9.45 -1.96
N PHE A 18 2.17 -8.95 -0.74
CA PHE A 18 3.10 -7.85 -0.47
C PHE A 18 4.56 -8.29 -0.63
N GLU A 19 4.90 -9.49 -0.15
CA GLU A 19 6.22 -10.10 -0.41
C GLU A 19 6.46 -10.31 -1.91
N GLY A 20 5.42 -10.71 -2.65
CA GLY A 20 5.46 -10.81 -4.11
C GLY A 20 5.62 -9.46 -4.80
N ALA A 21 4.98 -8.41 -4.30
CA ALA A 21 5.07 -7.06 -4.85
C ALA A 21 6.48 -6.49 -4.71
N VAL A 22 7.10 -6.67 -3.54
CA VAL A 22 8.49 -6.27 -3.28
C VAL A 22 9.45 -6.95 -4.24
N LYS A 23 9.30 -8.27 -4.45
CA LYS A 23 10.12 -9.02 -5.41
C LYS A 23 9.88 -8.56 -6.85
N PHE A 24 8.62 -8.37 -7.24
CA PHE A 24 8.24 -7.97 -8.60
C PHE A 24 8.73 -6.57 -8.96
N ALA A 25 8.69 -5.64 -8.01
CA ALA A 25 9.16 -4.27 -8.18
C ALA A 25 10.67 -4.11 -7.95
N ASN A 26 11.39 -5.20 -7.67
CA ASN A 26 12.83 -5.20 -7.36
C ASN A 26 13.20 -4.25 -6.20
N LEU A 27 12.38 -4.24 -5.15
CA LEU A 27 12.60 -3.43 -3.95
C LEU A 27 13.48 -4.20 -2.95
N ASN A 28 14.36 -3.49 -2.25
CA ASN A 28 15.20 -4.10 -1.24
C ASN A 28 14.47 -4.19 0.11
N LYS A 29 14.07 -5.41 0.51
CA LYS A 29 13.39 -5.66 1.79
C LYS A 29 14.37 -5.69 2.95
N LEU A 30 14.07 -4.97 4.03
CA LEU A 30 14.77 -5.05 5.31
C LEU A 30 14.06 -6.01 6.28
N SER A 31 12.76 -5.80 6.50
CA SER A 31 11.97 -6.63 7.41
C SER A 31 10.48 -6.60 7.03
N SER A 32 9.70 -7.46 7.66
CA SER A 32 8.25 -7.52 7.46
C SER A 32 7.57 -7.93 8.75
N HIS A 33 6.51 -7.22 9.12
CA HIS A 33 5.72 -7.49 10.31
C HIS A 33 4.24 -7.53 9.94
N TYR A 34 3.54 -8.55 10.44
CA TYR A 34 2.14 -8.79 10.14
C TYR A 34 1.38 -9.08 11.43
N HIS A 35 0.16 -8.57 11.54
CA HIS A 35 -0.73 -8.82 12.65
C HIS A 35 -2.12 -9.16 12.14
N GLN A 36 -2.62 -10.32 12.55
CA GLN A 36 -3.99 -10.77 12.27
C GLN A 36 -4.87 -10.42 13.47
N PHE A 37 -5.88 -9.58 13.26
CA PHE A 37 -6.87 -9.26 14.28
C PHE A 37 -7.94 -10.34 14.38
N HIS A 38 -8.56 -10.40 15.56
CA HIS A 38 -9.71 -11.25 15.84
C HIS A 38 -10.95 -10.36 16.03
N PRO A 39 -12.12 -10.71 15.45
CA PRO A 39 -12.43 -11.94 14.70
C PRO A 39 -11.96 -11.95 13.24
N TYR A 40 -11.65 -10.80 12.65
CA TYR A 40 -11.18 -10.65 11.27
C TYR A 40 -10.38 -9.34 11.12
N GLY A 41 -9.76 -9.17 9.94
CA GLY A 41 -8.93 -8.00 9.62
C GLY A 41 -7.45 -8.26 9.90
N ALA A 42 -6.60 -7.59 9.14
CA ALA A 42 -5.16 -7.76 9.21
C ALA A 42 -4.45 -6.45 8.87
N THR A 43 -3.35 -6.20 9.59
CA THR A 43 -2.41 -5.12 9.30
C THR A 43 -1.05 -5.72 8.99
N GLY A 44 -0.32 -5.09 8.08
CA GLY A 44 1.05 -5.47 7.81
C GLY A 44 1.89 -4.31 7.32
N VAL A 45 3.19 -4.40 7.56
CA VAL A 45 4.19 -3.49 7.04
C VAL A 45 5.40 -4.27 6.56
N VAL A 46 5.87 -3.94 5.37
CA VAL A 46 7.13 -4.40 4.81
C VAL A 46 8.06 -3.20 4.76
N VAL A 47 9.10 -3.24 5.58
CA VAL A 47 10.12 -2.20 5.63
C VAL A 47 11.11 -2.47 4.52
N ILE A 48 11.32 -1.47 3.67
CA ILE A 48 12.30 -1.50 2.58
C ILE A 48 13.42 -0.52 2.89
N SER A 49 14.55 -0.59 2.15
CA SER A 49 15.72 0.26 2.41
C SER A 49 15.41 1.75 2.50
N GLU A 50 14.39 2.21 1.78
CA GLU A 50 14.01 3.61 1.76
C GLU A 50 12.48 3.73 1.74
N SER A 51 11.86 3.79 2.93
CA SER A 51 10.42 3.86 3.26
C SER A 51 9.74 2.51 3.59
N HIS A 52 8.57 2.17 3.01
CA HIS A 52 7.78 1.00 3.41
C HIS A 52 6.60 0.72 2.48
N LEU A 53 6.09 -0.52 2.51
CA LEU A 53 4.76 -0.87 2.02
C LEU A 53 3.89 -1.29 3.20
N SER A 54 2.68 -0.76 3.34
CA SER A 54 1.74 -1.13 4.40
C SER A 54 0.37 -1.50 3.88
N PHE A 55 -0.35 -2.28 4.68
CA PHE A 55 -1.76 -2.54 4.46
C PHE A 55 -2.53 -2.62 5.76
N HIS A 56 -3.79 -2.24 5.68
CA HIS A 56 -4.79 -2.40 6.72
C HIS A 56 -6.08 -2.91 6.07
N THR A 57 -6.69 -3.95 6.62
CA THR A 57 -7.87 -4.59 6.02
C THR A 57 -9.03 -4.65 6.98
N TRP A 58 -10.21 -4.33 6.43
CA TRP A 58 -11.51 -4.42 7.09
C TRP A 58 -12.44 -5.29 6.25
N PRO A 59 -12.37 -6.62 6.40
CA PRO A 59 -13.19 -7.58 5.64
C PRO A 59 -14.70 -7.32 5.73
N GLU A 60 -15.19 -6.84 6.88
CA GLU A 60 -16.56 -6.43 7.15
C GLU A 60 -17.04 -5.33 6.20
N HIS A 61 -16.14 -4.43 5.79
CA HIS A 61 -16.40 -3.37 4.82
C HIS A 61 -15.93 -3.73 3.41
N LYS A 62 -15.36 -4.93 3.20
CA LYS A 62 -14.70 -5.35 1.96
C LYS A 62 -13.65 -4.33 1.51
N TYR A 63 -12.97 -3.72 2.47
CA TYR A 63 -12.07 -2.59 2.28
C TYR A 63 -10.63 -2.96 2.68
N ALA A 64 -9.67 -2.38 1.97
CA ALA A 64 -8.25 -2.43 2.33
C ALA A 64 -7.63 -1.07 2.02
N ALA A 65 -6.98 -0.47 3.02
CA ALA A 65 -6.07 0.65 2.83
C ALA A 65 -4.68 0.09 2.56
N ILE A 66 -3.99 0.63 1.56
CA ILE A 66 -2.69 0.15 1.10
C ILE A 66 -1.82 1.35 0.80
N ASP A 67 -0.61 1.37 1.35
CA ASP A 67 0.39 2.38 1.08
C ASP A 67 1.60 1.73 0.42
N VAL A 68 2.05 2.35 -0.67
CA VAL A 68 3.29 1.98 -1.35
C VAL A 68 4.15 3.22 -1.36
N TYR A 69 5.02 3.31 -0.38
CA TYR A 69 6.04 4.33 -0.31
C TYR A 69 7.34 3.70 -0.80
N THR A 70 7.98 4.33 -1.78
CA THR A 70 9.36 4.05 -2.18
C THR A 70 10.12 5.35 -2.37
N CYS A 71 11.41 5.39 -2.08
CA CYS A 71 12.29 6.45 -2.58
C CYS A 71 12.88 6.09 -3.95
N GLY A 72 13.34 7.10 -4.69
CA GLY A 72 13.94 6.93 -6.01
C GLY A 72 12.91 6.92 -7.14
N SER A 73 12.97 5.91 -8.03
CA SER A 73 12.13 5.87 -9.23
C SER A 73 10.66 5.57 -8.91
N HIS A 74 9.76 6.47 -9.32
CA HIS A 74 8.30 6.30 -9.25
C HIS A 74 7.81 5.01 -9.94
N GLU A 75 8.56 4.48 -10.90
CA GLU A 75 8.20 3.23 -11.57
C GLU A 75 8.14 2.04 -10.62
N ALA A 76 8.99 1.99 -9.61
CA ALA A 76 9.03 0.87 -8.68
C ALA A 76 7.76 0.87 -7.79
N ALA A 77 7.33 2.05 -7.32
CA ALA A 77 6.07 2.20 -6.61
C ALA A 77 4.87 1.75 -7.47
N PHE A 78 4.80 2.19 -8.73
CA PHE A 78 3.71 1.79 -9.63
C PHE A 78 3.72 0.29 -9.93
N LYS A 79 4.89 -0.31 -10.18
CA LYS A 79 5.00 -1.77 -10.39
C LYS A 79 4.52 -2.57 -9.19
N ALA A 80 4.88 -2.15 -7.97
CA ALA A 80 4.43 -2.79 -6.74
C ALA A 80 2.91 -2.66 -6.58
N PHE A 81 2.36 -1.45 -6.77
CA PHE A 81 0.93 -1.20 -6.70
C PHE A 81 0.14 -2.02 -7.73
N ASP A 82 0.56 -2.02 -9.00
CA ASP A 82 -0.10 -2.77 -10.08
C ASP A 82 -0.09 -4.27 -9.80
N TYR A 83 1.00 -4.80 -9.26
CA TYR A 83 1.08 -6.19 -8.81
C TYR A 83 0.03 -6.49 -7.73
N ILE A 84 -0.06 -5.64 -6.72
CA ILE A 84 -1.01 -5.79 -5.60
C ILE A 84 -2.45 -5.75 -6.13
N VAL A 85 -2.80 -4.77 -6.95
CA VAL A 85 -4.14 -4.64 -7.56
C VAL A 85 -4.49 -5.87 -8.39
N LYS A 86 -3.56 -6.35 -9.23
CA LYS A 86 -3.76 -7.53 -10.07
C LYS A 86 -4.05 -8.80 -9.25
N LYS A 87 -3.45 -8.92 -8.06
CA LYS A 87 -3.65 -10.06 -7.17
C LYS A 87 -4.93 -9.93 -6.33
N LEU A 88 -5.22 -8.74 -5.79
CA LEU A 88 -6.39 -8.51 -4.96
C LEU A 88 -7.71 -8.44 -5.75
N LYS A 89 -7.63 -8.01 -7.02
CA LYS A 89 -8.78 -7.82 -7.94
C LYS A 89 -9.94 -7.04 -7.27
N PRO A 90 -9.68 -5.82 -6.76
CA PRO A 90 -10.72 -5.01 -6.15
C PRO A 90 -11.76 -4.57 -7.20
N LYS A 91 -13.00 -4.37 -6.78
CA LYS A 91 -14.07 -3.86 -7.66
C LYS A 91 -13.96 -2.35 -7.92
N LYS A 92 -13.45 -1.62 -6.92
CA LYS A 92 -13.24 -0.17 -6.96
C LYS A 92 -11.85 0.12 -6.40
N ILE A 93 -11.16 1.07 -7.01
CA ILE A 93 -9.85 1.55 -6.57
C ILE A 93 -9.95 3.05 -6.44
N GLU A 94 -9.52 3.57 -5.31
CA GLU A 94 -9.24 4.98 -5.11
C GLU A 94 -7.74 5.11 -4.87
N LYS A 95 -7.07 5.95 -5.66
CA LYS A 95 -5.61 6.07 -5.65
C LYS A 95 -5.24 7.54 -5.55
N GLN A 96 -4.38 7.87 -4.59
CA GLN A 96 -3.73 9.17 -4.49
C GLN A 96 -2.22 8.96 -4.59
N ILE A 97 -1.53 9.89 -5.27
CA ILE A 97 -0.08 9.85 -5.46
C ILE A 97 0.49 11.09 -4.79
N HIS A 98 1.44 10.88 -3.88
CA HIS A 98 2.12 11.95 -3.17
C HIS A 98 3.61 11.91 -3.49
N TYR A 99 4.10 12.99 -4.10
CA TYR A 99 5.54 13.22 -4.25
C TYR A 99 6.09 13.77 -2.93
N ARG A 100 7.09 13.10 -2.37
CA ARG A 100 7.71 13.47 -1.08
C ARG A 100 9.12 13.98 -1.31
N GLY A 101 9.55 14.97 -0.51
CA GLY A 101 10.92 15.47 -0.55
C GLY A 101 11.28 16.29 -1.80
N VAL A 102 10.33 17.06 -2.34
CA VAL A 102 10.60 17.98 -3.45
C VAL A 102 11.47 19.14 -2.94
N ILE A 103 12.75 19.10 -3.28
CA ILE A 103 13.73 20.15 -2.98
C ILE A 103 13.81 21.04 -4.23
N ASP A 104 13.38 22.30 -4.10
CA ASP A 104 13.62 23.33 -5.12
C ASP A 104 15.07 23.82 -5.00
N ASP A 105 15.71 24.16 -6.12
CA ASP A 105 17.12 24.58 -6.20
C ASP A 105 17.45 25.82 -5.33
N ASN A 106 16.42 26.48 -4.77
CA ASN A 106 16.51 27.63 -3.86
C ASN A 106 16.05 27.35 -2.42
N GLN A 107 16.28 26.14 -1.88
CA GLN A 107 16.03 25.80 -0.46
C GLN A 107 14.65 26.25 0.07
N LYS A 108 13.61 26.10 -0.76
CA LYS A 108 12.22 26.10 -0.28
C LYS A 108 11.68 24.70 -0.49
N VAL A 109 11.12 24.12 0.57
CA VAL A 109 10.33 22.89 0.45
C VAL A 109 9.11 23.24 -0.39
N CYS A 110 9.19 22.93 -1.68
CA CYS A 110 8.14 23.25 -2.63
C CYS A 110 7.11 22.12 -2.57
N PHE A 111 5.96 22.41 -1.98
CA PHE A 111 4.78 21.55 -2.13
C PHE A 111 4.46 21.48 -3.62
N ALA A 112 4.56 20.29 -4.21
CA ALA A 112 4.08 20.06 -5.56
C ALA A 112 2.57 20.34 -5.57
N LYS A 113 2.19 21.51 -6.06
CA LYS A 113 0.84 21.76 -6.54
C LYS A 113 0.74 21.12 -7.91
N GLU A 114 -0.11 20.12 -8.05
CA GLU A 114 -1.06 20.15 -9.16
C GLU A 114 -2.30 19.30 -8.88
N LYS A 115 -3.44 19.94 -9.13
CA LYS A 115 -4.80 19.41 -9.03
C LYS A 115 -5.07 18.54 -10.25
N GLN A 116 -5.61 17.35 -10.04
CA GLN A 116 -6.76 16.90 -10.84
C GLN A 116 -7.88 16.47 -9.89
N LYS A 117 -8.94 17.28 -9.89
CA LYS A 117 -10.23 16.98 -9.30
C LYS A 117 -10.88 15.88 -10.14
N GLU A 118 -11.35 14.79 -9.53
CA GLU A 118 -12.70 14.25 -9.76
C GLU A 118 -13.20 13.55 -8.49
N ASN A 119 -14.32 14.08 -7.97
CA ASN A 119 -15.20 13.61 -6.90
C ASN A 119 -14.63 13.19 -5.53
N ILE A 120 -14.90 14.10 -4.59
CA ILE A 120 -14.74 14.05 -3.15
C ILE A 120 -15.54 12.88 -2.55
N ALA A 121 -14.84 11.99 -1.86
CA ALA A 121 -15.27 11.51 -0.55
C ALA A 121 -14.04 11.63 0.34
N GLU A 122 -14.01 12.65 1.20
CA GLU A 122 -12.97 12.80 2.22
C GLU A 122 -12.92 11.54 3.09
N PHE A 123 -11.83 10.79 2.97
CA PHE A 123 -11.36 9.94 4.05
C PHE A 123 -9.85 10.15 4.15
N GLU A 124 -9.44 10.71 5.28
CA GLU A 124 -8.04 10.90 5.66
C GLU A 124 -7.30 9.56 5.58
N ILE A 125 -6.43 9.44 4.58
CA ILE A 125 -5.30 8.52 4.65
C ILE A 125 -4.31 9.22 5.57
N VAL A 126 -4.24 8.76 6.82
CA VAL A 126 -3.15 9.14 7.72
C VAL A 126 -1.89 8.48 7.17
N GLN A 127 -1.00 9.30 6.61
CA GLN A 127 0.32 8.92 6.10
C GLN A 127 1.21 8.27 7.14
#